data_AF-A0AA41E4K0-F1
#
_entry.id   AF-A0AA41E4K0-F1
#
_cell.length_a   1.000
_cell.length_b   1.000
_cell.length_c   1.000
_cell.angle_alpha   90.00
_cell.angle_beta   90.00
_cell.angle_gamma   90.00
#
_symmetry.space_group_name_H-M   'P 1'
#
loop_
_entity.id
_entity.type
_entity.pdbx_description
1 polymer ?
#
loop_
_entity_poly.entity_id
_entity_poly.type
_entity_poly.pdbx_seq_one_letter_code
_entity_poly.pdbx_strand_id
1 'polypeptide(L)'
;MSQLQNVRNDLSNSINSVARKAYGGVAAATALTMIPDVDQGKTISVGIGGASFQGYGATAIGFTARITNNLKVRGGVGISSGGQSYGVGASYQW
;
A
#
# COMPACT_ATOMS: atom_id res chain seq x y z
N MET A 1 8.46 -11.87 -39.52
CA MET A 1 9.39 -11.57 -38.41
C MET A 1 8.99 -10.32 -37.61
N SER A 2 8.11 -9.45 -38.09
CA SER A 2 7.67 -8.22 -37.39
C SER A 2 6.82 -8.46 -36.12
N GLN A 3 6.07 -9.57 -36.06
CA GLN A 3 5.28 -9.93 -34.87
C GLN A 3 6.17 -10.30 -33.68
N LEU A 4 7.31 -10.96 -33.91
CA LEU A 4 8.26 -11.34 -32.87
C LEU A 4 8.98 -10.12 -32.27
N GLN A 5 9.18 -9.08 -33.08
CA GLN A 5 9.81 -7.83 -32.65
C GLN A 5 8.85 -6.98 -31.81
N ASN A 6 7.56 -6.97 -32.16
CA ASN A 6 6.51 -6.36 -31.35
C ASN A 6 6.35 -7.08 -30.00
N VAL A 7 6.26 -8.41 -30.01
CA VAL A 7 6.18 -9.22 -28.78
C VAL A 7 7.39 -9.00 -27.87
N ARG A 8 8.60 -8.85 -28.42
CA ARG A 8 9.80 -8.57 -27.62
C ARG A 8 9.77 -7.17 -26.97
N ASN A 9 9.27 -6.17 -27.68
CA ASN A 9 9.11 -4.82 -27.14
C ASN A 9 8.00 -4.77 -26.09
N ASP A 10 6.87 -5.42 -26.34
CA ASP A 10 5.76 -5.52 -25.40
C ASP A 10 6.16 -6.26 -24.13
N LEU A 11 6.94 -7.35 -24.26
CA LEU A 11 7.49 -8.07 -23.12
C LEU A 11 8.44 -7.20 -22.29
N SER A 12 9.34 -6.47 -22.95
CA SER A 12 10.29 -5.58 -22.27
C SER A 12 9.57 -4.45 -21.51
N ASN A 13 8.53 -3.89 -22.11
CA ASN A 13 7.68 -2.88 -21.47
C ASN A 13 6.86 -3.46 -20.32
N SER A 14 6.32 -4.67 -20.49
CA SER A 14 5.55 -5.38 -19.47
C SER A 14 6.41 -5.70 -18.25
N ILE A 15 7.64 -6.17 -18.45
CA ILE A 15 8.60 -6.45 -17.37
C ILE A 15 8.90 -5.17 -16.58
N ASN A 16 9.19 -4.07 -17.27
CA ASN A 16 9.41 -2.79 -16.62
C ASN A 16 8.17 -2.33 -15.83
N SER A 17 6.97 -2.48 -16.39
CA SER A 17 5.71 -2.15 -15.71
C SER A 17 5.49 -3.00 -14.45
N VAL A 18 5.77 -4.31 -14.53
CA VAL A 18 5.67 -5.23 -13.38
C VAL A 18 6.69 -4.87 -12.30
N ALA A 19 7.93 -4.54 -12.68
CA ALA A 19 8.95 -4.11 -11.74
C ALA A 19 8.51 -2.83 -11.00
N ARG A 20 8.01 -1.82 -11.73
CA ARG A 20 7.47 -0.58 -11.14
C ARG A 20 6.27 -0.85 -10.22
N LYS A 21 5.38 -1.75 -10.62
CA LYS A 21 4.24 -2.23 -9.82
C LYS A 21 4.69 -2.89 -8.52
N ALA A 22 5.67 -3.77 -8.59
CA ALA A 22 6.20 -4.47 -7.43
C ALA A 22 6.87 -3.49 -6.45
N TYR A 23 7.81 -2.66 -6.93
CA TYR A 23 8.52 -1.69 -6.08
C TYR A 23 7.58 -0.63 -5.52
N GLY A 24 6.67 -0.10 -6.34
CA GLY A 24 5.63 0.82 -5.89
C GLY A 24 4.68 0.18 -4.88
N GLY A 25 4.30 -1.08 -5.07
CA GLY A 25 3.45 -1.82 -4.14
C GLY A 25 4.11 -2.03 -2.77
N VAL A 26 5.41 -2.33 -2.74
CA VAL A 26 6.18 -2.42 -1.48
C VAL A 26 6.18 -1.06 -0.77
N ALA A 27 6.50 0.02 -1.49
CA ALA A 27 6.44 1.36 -0.91
C ALA A 27 5.02 1.68 -0.40
N ALA A 28 3.97 1.32 -1.13
CA ALA A 28 2.58 1.55 -0.74
C ALA A 28 2.20 0.80 0.55
N ALA A 29 2.63 -0.47 0.66
CA ALA A 29 2.45 -1.27 1.87
C ALA A 29 3.23 -0.68 3.06
N THR A 30 4.47 -0.26 2.86
CA THR A 30 5.26 0.42 3.90
C THR A 30 4.59 1.73 4.34
N ALA A 31 4.11 2.54 3.39
CA ALA A 31 3.37 3.76 3.68
C ALA A 31 2.12 3.46 4.53
N LEU A 32 1.37 2.39 4.21
CA LEU A 32 0.20 1.96 4.98
C LEU A 32 0.55 1.58 6.43
N THR A 33 1.71 0.94 6.65
CA THR A 33 2.15 0.57 8.01
C THR A 33 2.55 1.76 8.87
N MET A 34 3.01 2.85 8.24
CA MET A 34 3.43 4.08 8.93
C MET A 34 2.26 4.99 9.30
N ILE A 35 1.02 4.63 8.95
CA ILE A 35 -0.16 5.38 9.35
C ILE A 35 -0.34 5.24 10.87
N PRO A 36 -0.34 6.35 11.62
CA PRO A 36 -0.44 6.32 13.07
C PRO A 36 -1.78 5.73 13.54
N ASP A 37 -1.71 4.92 14.59
CA ASP A 37 -2.87 4.28 15.19
C ASP A 37 -3.70 5.25 16.04
N VAL A 38 -4.91 4.81 16.41
CA VAL A 38 -5.84 5.63 17.19
C VAL A 38 -5.36 5.83 18.63
N ASP A 39 -5.28 7.09 19.06
CA ASP A 39 -4.96 7.48 20.43
C ASP A 39 -5.91 6.84 21.45
N GLN A 40 -5.42 6.66 22.67
CA GLN A 40 -6.17 6.07 23.77
C GLN A 40 -7.39 6.95 24.11
N GLY A 41 -8.60 6.39 23.96
CA GLY A 41 -9.87 7.09 24.21
C GLY A 41 -10.60 7.59 22.96
N LYS A 42 -10.00 7.49 21.76
CA LYS A 42 -10.68 7.80 20.49
C LYS A 42 -11.12 6.52 19.76
N THR A 43 -12.32 6.56 19.18
CA THR A 43 -12.94 5.41 18.49
C THR A 43 -12.44 5.23 17.06
N ILE A 44 -12.04 6.32 16.38
CA ILE A 44 -11.61 6.30 14.97
C ILE A 44 -10.42 7.25 14.79
N SER A 45 -9.39 6.81 14.07
CA SER A 45 -8.34 7.67 13.50
C SER A 45 -8.33 7.52 11.98
N VAL A 46 -7.93 8.60 11.31
CA VAL A 46 -7.59 8.62 9.90
C VAL A 46 -6.21 9.25 9.79
N GLY A 47 -5.34 8.65 9.00
CA GLY A 47 -4.00 9.16 8.80
C GLY A 47 -3.51 8.91 7.40
N ILE A 48 -2.42 9.60 7.07
CA ILE A 48 -1.70 9.46 5.81
C ILE A 48 -0.27 9.06 6.10
N GLY A 49 0.29 8.19 5.27
CA GLY A 49 1.67 7.72 5.34
C GLY A 49 2.37 7.93 4.01
N GLY A 50 3.68 8.08 4.04
CA GLY A 50 4.51 8.15 2.85
C GLY A 50 5.70 7.20 3.01
N ALA A 51 6.11 6.58 1.92
CA ALA A 51 7.30 5.74 1.90
C ALA A 51 7.97 5.78 0.53
N SER A 52 9.24 5.44 0.51
CA SER A 52 10.00 5.25 -0.73
C SER A 52 10.76 3.94 -0.66
N PHE A 53 10.78 3.20 -1.77
CA PHE A 53 11.49 1.94 -1.90
C PHE A 53 12.16 1.84 -3.26
N GLN A 54 13.48 1.61 -3.31
CA GLN A 54 14.24 1.45 -4.57
C GLN A 54 14.04 2.61 -5.58
N GLY A 55 13.87 3.84 -5.09
CA GLY A 55 13.59 5.02 -5.93
C GLY A 55 12.12 5.20 -6.34
N TYR A 56 11.22 4.32 -5.89
CA TYR A 56 9.78 4.43 -6.10
C TYR A 56 9.10 5.00 -4.87
N GLY A 57 8.42 6.12 -5.03
CA GLY A 57 7.60 6.73 -3.98
C GLY A 57 6.20 6.12 -3.93
N ALA A 58 5.66 6.06 -2.72
CA ALA A 58 4.26 5.76 -2.50
C ALA A 58 3.72 6.55 -1.31
N THR A 59 2.42 6.79 -1.37
CA THR A 59 1.64 7.39 -0.30
C THR A 59 0.56 6.40 0.11
N ALA A 60 0.01 6.57 1.30
CA ALA A 60 -1.06 5.75 1.79
C ALA A 60 -2.01 6.56 2.64
N ILE A 61 -3.28 6.15 2.61
CA ILE A 61 -4.35 6.71 3.41
C ILE A 61 -5.03 5.54 4.09
N GLY A 62 -5.32 5.68 5.38
CA GLY A 62 -5.84 4.59 6.17
C GLY A 62 -6.57 5.11 7.37
N PHE A 63 -7.44 4.27 7.88
CA PHE A 63 -8.22 4.51 9.07
C PHE A 63 -8.03 3.34 10.02
N THR A 64 -7.99 3.65 11.31
CA THR A 64 -8.04 2.64 12.38
C THR A 64 -9.27 2.93 13.23
N ALA A 65 -10.10 1.93 13.49
CA ALA A 65 -11.22 2.02 14.41
C ALA A 65 -11.02 1.07 15.58
N ARG A 66 -11.29 1.55 16.80
CA ARG A 66 -11.32 0.74 18.02
C ARG A 66 -12.77 0.39 18.33
N ILE A 67 -13.13 -0.88 18.17
CA ILE A 67 -14.47 -1.39 18.45
C ILE A 67 -14.67 -1.55 19.96
N THR A 68 -13.68 -2.13 20.65
CA THR A 68 -13.68 -2.38 22.09
C THR A 68 -12.26 -2.08 22.62
N ASN A 69 -12.08 -1.93 23.93
CA ASN A 69 -10.73 -1.82 24.54
C ASN A 69 -9.78 -2.95 24.09
N ASN A 70 -10.34 -4.11 23.80
CA ASN A 70 -9.65 -5.33 23.40
C ASN A 70 -9.67 -5.57 21.88
N LEU A 71 -10.42 -4.79 21.07
CA LEU A 71 -10.58 -5.05 19.63
C LEU A 71 -10.32 -3.78 18.81
N LYS A 72 -9.35 -3.87 17.89
CA LYS A 72 -9.03 -2.81 16.93
C LYS A 72 -9.09 -3.35 15.52
N VAL A 73 -9.52 -2.51 14.59
CA VAL A 73 -9.50 -2.78 13.16
C VAL A 73 -8.80 -1.63 12.46
N ARG A 74 -8.08 -1.93 11.39
CA ARG A 74 -7.45 -0.93 10.52
C ARG A 74 -7.75 -1.29 9.07
N GLY A 75 -7.85 -0.28 8.24
CA GLY A 75 -8.05 -0.42 6.81
C GLY A 75 -7.39 0.73 6.08
N GLY A 76 -6.95 0.52 4.86
CA GLY A 76 -6.34 1.59 4.10
C GLY A 76 -6.00 1.22 2.67
N VAL A 77 -5.66 2.26 1.93
CA VAL A 77 -5.28 2.22 0.53
C VAL A 77 -3.92 2.89 0.36
N GLY A 78 -2.99 2.20 -0.27
CA GLY A 78 -1.68 2.70 -0.65
C GLY A 78 -1.67 3.03 -2.14
N ILE A 79 -1.17 4.19 -2.52
CA ILE A 79 -1.08 4.67 -3.90
C ILE A 79 0.40 4.81 -4.23
N SER A 80 0.84 4.20 -5.33
CA SER A 80 2.21 4.28 -5.82
C SER A 80 2.25 4.56 -7.31
N SER A 81 3.43 4.89 -7.83
CA SER A 81 3.67 5.01 -9.28
C SER A 81 3.37 3.73 -10.06
N GLY A 82 3.35 2.58 -9.37
CA GLY A 82 3.05 1.28 -9.96
C GLY A 82 1.57 0.93 -9.96
N GLY A 83 0.79 1.47 -9.02
CA GLY A 83 -0.62 1.14 -8.85
C GLY A 83 -1.12 1.35 -7.43
N GLN A 84 -2.31 0.83 -7.15
CA GLN A 84 -2.98 0.95 -5.86
C GLN A 84 -2.93 -0.38 -5.11
N SER A 85 -2.75 -0.33 -3.80
CA SER A 85 -2.74 -1.45 -2.87
C SER A 85 -3.79 -1.22 -1.81
N TYR A 86 -4.46 -2.28 -1.36
CA TYR A 86 -5.53 -2.19 -0.37
C TYR A 86 -5.24 -3.20 0.74
N GLY A 87 -5.43 -2.81 1.99
CA GLY A 87 -5.16 -3.66 3.13
C GLY A 87 -6.15 -3.41 4.25
N VAL A 88 -6.56 -4.48 4.92
CA VAL A 88 -7.37 -4.42 6.14
C VAL A 88 -6.79 -5.39 7.16
N GLY A 89 -6.92 -5.07 8.44
CA GLY A 89 -6.42 -5.87 9.53
C GLY A 89 -7.27 -5.68 10.78
N ALA A 90 -7.27 -6.67 11.65
CA ALA A 90 -7.90 -6.60 12.97
C ALA A 90 -6.95 -7.20 13.99
N SER A 91 -6.98 -6.67 15.21
CA SER A 91 -6.20 -7.16 16.33
C SER A 91 -7.08 -7.29 17.56
N TYR A 92 -6.96 -8.42 18.26
CA TYR A 92 -7.59 -8.64 19.55
C TYR A 92 -6.52 -8.72 20.65
N GLN A 93 -6.79 -8.11 21.80
CA GLN A 93 -5.89 -8.04 22.95
C GLN A 93 -6.62 -8.60 24.18
N TRP A 94 -6.04 -9.57 24.89
CA TRP A 94 -6.59 -10.13 26.14
C TRP A 94 -5.81 -9.64 27.36
#